data_AF-A0A955K1P9-F1
#
_entry.id   AF-A0A955K1P9-F1
#
_cell.length_a   1.000
_cell.length_b   1.000
_cell.length_c   1.000
_cell.angle_alpha   90.00
_cell.angle_beta   90.00
_cell.angle_gamma   90.00
#
_symmetry.space_group_name_H-M   'P 1'
#
loop_
_entity.id
_entity.type
_entity.pdbx_description
1 polymer ?
#
loop_
_entity_poly.entity_id
_entity_poly.type
_entity_poly.pdbx_seq_one_letter_code
_entity_poly.pdbx_strand_id
1 'polypeptide(L)' 'FYNGSARDLNIKVQTFPTNIFAGMLGFKIREFFELDEAEAEAVKDPVKVDFDTK' A
#
# COMPACT_ATOMS: atom_id res chain seq x y z
N PHE A 1 -2.77 -2.07 -4.70
CA PHE A 1 -3.62 -0.87 -4.57
C PHE A 1 -3.17 0.05 -3.43
N TYR A 2 -3.02 -0.44 -2.18
CA TYR A 2 -2.62 0.41 -1.04
C TYR A 2 -1.32 1.20 -1.24
N ASN A 3 -0.21 0.55 -1.62
CA ASN A 3 1.09 1.23 -1.80
C ASN A 3 1.06 2.34 -2.86
N GLY A 4 0.25 2.18 -3.92
CA GLY A 4 0.06 3.23 -4.93
C GLY A 4 -0.60 4.47 -4.32
N SER A 5 -1.70 4.29 -3.60
CA SER A 5 -2.39 5.39 -2.92
C SER A 5 -1.55 6.02 -1.81
N ALA A 6 -0.80 5.23 -1.04
CA ALA A 6 0.12 5.72 -0.02
C ALA A 6 1.24 6.57 -0.65
N ARG A 7 1.82 6.12 -1.76
CA ARG A 7 2.84 6.87 -2.49
C ARG A 7 2.31 8.21 -2.99
N ASP A 8 1.15 8.21 -3.64
CA ASP A 8 0.56 9.43 -4.20
C ASP A 8 0.19 10.44 -3.10
N LEU A 9 -0.30 9.95 -1.95
CA LEU A 9 -0.51 10.77 -0.76
C LEU A 9 0.82 11.37 -0.28
N ASN A 10 1.86 10.54 -0.09
CA ASN A 10 3.16 10.94 0.42
C ASN A 10 3.84 12.02 -0.45
N ILE A 11 3.71 11.90 -1.77
CA ILE A 11 4.18 12.91 -2.72
C ILE A 11 3.43 14.22 -2.49
N LYS A 12 2.09 14.17 -2.41
CA LYS A 12 1.24 15.36 -2.24
C LYS A 12 1.50 16.09 -0.93
N VAL A 13 1.59 15.38 0.21
CA VAL A 13 1.86 16.05 1.50
C VAL A 13 3.24 16.70 1.58
N GLN A 14 4.16 16.38 0.67
CA GLN A 14 5.50 16.99 0.57
C GLN A 14 5.61 18.05 -0.55
N THR A 15 4.61 18.16 -1.42
CA THR A 15 4.67 19.03 -2.60
C THR A 15 3.88 20.33 -2.37
N PHE A 16 4.43 21.46 -2.81
CA PHE A 16 3.72 22.73 -2.80
C PHE A 16 2.60 22.75 -3.86
N PRO A 17 1.41 23.31 -3.57
CA PRO A 17 1.03 24.01 -2.32
C PRO A 17 0.42 23.08 -1.25
N THR A 18 0.27 21.80 -1.55
CA THR A 18 -0.48 20.86 -0.73
C THR A 18 0.16 20.61 0.65
N ASN A 19 1.48 20.71 0.78
CA ASN A 19 2.19 20.59 2.06
C ASN A 19 1.74 21.61 3.14
N ILE A 20 1.31 22.81 2.74
CA ILE A 20 0.80 23.84 3.64
C ILE A 20 -0.52 23.37 4.27
N PHE A 21 -1.48 22.98 3.41
CA PHE A 21 -2.78 22.48 3.86
C PHE A 21 -2.65 21.13 4.57
N ALA A 22 -1.69 20.29 4.18
CA ALA A 22 -1.40 19.04 4.84
C ALA A 22 -1.03 19.25 6.32
N GLY A 23 -0.16 20.21 6.60
CA GLY A 23 0.18 20.58 7.99
C GLY A 23 -1.01 21.15 8.77
N MET A 24 -1.80 22.02 8.14
CA MET A 24 -2.98 22.63 8.79
C MET A 24 -4.08 21.62 9.12
N LEU A 25 -4.30 20.65 8.23
CA LEU A 25 -5.36 19.63 8.37
C LEU A 25 -4.86 18.32 9.00
N GLY A 26 -3.58 18.24 9.37
CA GLY A 26 -3.00 17.10 10.07
C GLY A 26 -2.73 15.86 9.19
N PHE A 27 -2.61 16.02 7.87
CA PHE A 27 -2.23 14.92 6.99
C PHE A 27 -0.76 14.54 7.19
N LYS A 28 -0.50 13.24 7.33
CA LYS A 28 0.83 12.67 7.56
C LYS A 28 1.22 11.69 6.45
N ILE A 29 2.53 11.47 6.31
CA ILE A 29 3.09 10.41 5.47
C ILE A 29 2.57 9.06 5.97
N ARG A 30 2.25 8.17 5.04
CA ARG A 30 1.86 6.79 5.30
C ARG A 30 2.97 5.83 4.93
N GLU A 31 3.14 4.81 5.76
CA GLU A 31 4.05 3.71 5.48
C GLU A 31 3.49 2.83 4.35
N PHE A 32 4.39 2.22 3.58
CA PHE A 32 4.00 1.21 2.63
C PHE A 32 3.62 -0.07 3.36
N PHE A 33 2.62 -0.73 2.83
CA PHE A 33 2.26 -2.07 3.24
C PHE A 33 3.29 -3.04 2.68
N GLU A 34 3.89 -3.80 3.58
CA GLU A 34 4.82 -4.87 3.29
C GLU A 34 4.27 -6.12 3.97
N LEU A 35 4.34 -7.25 3.27
CA LEU A 35 4.03 -8.54 3.87
C LEU A 35 5.22 -8.93 4.74
N ASP A 36 4.95 -9.53 5.90
CA ASP A 36 6.02 -10.17 6.65
C ASP A 36 6.55 -11.39 5.88
N GLU A 37 7.72 -11.90 6.28
CA GLU A 37 8.35 -13.04 5.59
C GLU A 37 7.44 -14.28 5.56
N ALA A 38 6.62 -14.49 6.60
CA ALA A 38 5.73 -15.65 6.68
C ALA A 38 4.53 -15.53 5.72
N GLU A 39 3.94 -14.34 5.61
CA GLU A 39 2.87 -14.00 4.70
C GLU A 39 3.36 -13.95 3.24
N ALA A 40 4.58 -13.46 3.00
CA ALA A 40 5.17 -13.44 1.66
C ALA A 40 5.39 -14.85 1.11
N GLU A 41 5.83 -15.80 1.93
CA GLU A 41 5.96 -17.21 1.54
C GLU A 41 4.58 -17.85 1.28
N ALA A 42 3.58 -17.56 2.11
CA ALA A 42 2.22 -18.09 1.93
C ALA A 42 1.53 -17.61 0.63
N VAL A 43 1.92 -16.43 0.10
CA VAL A 43 1.37 -15.86 -1.14
C VAL A 43 2.17 -16.26 -2.38
N LYS A 44 3.40 -16.77 -2.21
CA LYS A 44 4.20 -17.35 -3.31
C LYS A 44 3.68 -18.70 -3.78
N ASP A 45 3.04 -19.44 -2.88
CA ASP A 45 2.44 -20.72 -3.26
C ASP A 45 1.34 -20.46 -4.29
N PRO A 46 1.46 -21.03 -5.52
CA PRO A 46 0.46 -20.84 -6.54
C PRO A 46 -0.88 -21.34 -6.02
N VAL A 47 -1.91 -20.49 -6.13
CA VAL A 47 -3.28 -20.83 -5.76
C VAL A 47 -3.60 -22.19 -6.38
N LYS A 48 -3.79 -23.22 -5.55
CA LYS A 48 -4.18 -24.56 -6.04
C LYS A 48 -5.59 -24.44 -6.61
N VAL A 49 -5.65 -24.24 -7.92
CA VAL A 49 -6.88 -24.35 -8.69
C VAL A 49 -7.21 -25.82 -8.81
N ASP A 50 -7.99 -26.33 -7.84
CA ASP A 50 -8.62 -27.64 -7.95
C ASP A 50 -9.76 -27.55 -8.98
N PHE A 51 -9.45 -27.90 -10.23
CA PHE A 51 -10.47 -28.23 -11.21
C PHE A 51 -10.98 -29.64 -10.90
N ASP A 52 -11.87 -29.74 -9.92
CA ASP A 52 -12.54 -31.01 -9.60
C ASP A 52 -13.41 -31.37 -10.82
N THR A 53 -12.85 -32.23 -11.68
CA THR A 53 -13.50 -32.75 -12.88
C THR A 53 -13.99 -34.13 -12.52
N LYS A 54 -15.29 -34.21 -12.20
CA LYS A 54 -16.06 -35.46 -12.18
C LYS A 54 -17.13 -35.42 -13.25
#